data_AF-A0A409Y644-F1
#
_entry.id   AF-A0A409Y644-F1
#
_cell.length_a   1.000
_cell.length_b   1.000
_cell.length_c   1.000
_cell.angle_alpha   90.00
_cell.angle_beta   90.00
_cell.angle_gamma   90.00
#
_symmetry.space_group_name_H-M   'P 1'
#
loop_
_entity.id
_entity.type
_entity.pdbx_description
1 polymer ?
#
loop_
_entity_poly.entity_id
_entity_poly.type
_entity_poly.pdbx_seq_one_letter_code
_entity_poly.pdbx_strand_id
1 'polypeptide(L)'
;MGDTLKSILSVFKNTKISFDIRVYIAEIEALSANITLDLDEPDTKIERYGKLRLLNGHVLASRAAYADSPKSARRRSEWFEGIHSTASSVVSNKSPGTLFFGNAHAFYRIKTATDLHCLVVFTVLQEDIEVLEFHCGKWKKDSLEVADVKEIQALVGIWKGVKTKKIYILRKHPALAMLNEEERGIDEVDDGQVNFSENKVVTKTFQGPFCVDYKDHVLPADVLPPGISSVTDVLDKLEESMETSGRPVG
;
A
#
# COMPACT_ATOMS: atom_id res chain seq x y z
N MET A 1 -6.03 23.63 18.99
CA MET A 1 -5.78 22.18 19.17
C MET A 1 -6.65 21.49 20.22
N GLY A 2 -6.79 22.01 21.45
CA GLY A 2 -7.46 21.28 22.54
C GLY A 2 -8.97 21.04 22.38
N ASP A 3 -9.69 21.88 21.63
CA ASP A 3 -11.16 21.84 21.59
C ASP A 3 -11.72 21.14 20.34
N THR A 4 -11.01 21.17 19.21
CA THR A 4 -11.36 20.42 17.99
C THR A 4 -11.27 18.90 18.22
N LEU A 5 -10.21 18.44 18.90
CA LEU A 5 -10.04 17.03 19.26
C LEU A 5 -11.11 16.54 20.25
N LYS A 6 -11.56 17.39 21.19
CA LYS A 6 -12.64 17.04 22.13
C LYS A 6 -13.98 16.85 21.44
N SER A 7 -14.29 17.65 20.42
CA SER A 7 -15.51 17.52 19.62
C SER A 7 -15.57 16.17 18.90
N ILE A 8 -14.49 15.81 18.21
CA ILE A 8 -14.31 14.51 17.51
C ILE A 8 -14.38 13.33 18.50
N LEU A 9 -13.78 13.46 19.68
CA LEU A 9 -13.76 12.42 20.71
C LEU A 9 -15.14 12.15 21.35
N SER A 10 -16.06 13.12 21.34
CA SER A 10 -17.37 12.97 21.98
C SER A 10 -18.30 11.99 21.23
N VAL A 11 -18.07 11.80 19.92
CA VAL A 11 -18.93 11.00 19.03
C VAL A 11 -18.71 9.49 19.17
N PHE A 12 -17.61 9.04 19.80
CA PHE A 12 -17.08 7.70 19.58
C PHE A 12 -16.85 6.83 20.85
N LYS A 13 -17.60 7.06 21.93
CA LYS A 13 -17.45 6.28 23.19
C LYS A 13 -18.16 4.91 23.15
N ASN A 14 -17.47 3.88 22.67
CA ASN A 14 -17.71 2.46 23.05
C ASN A 14 -16.44 1.63 22.77
N THR A 15 -16.17 0.61 23.56
CA THR A 15 -14.80 0.14 23.89
C THR A 15 -13.96 -0.42 22.73
N LYS A 16 -14.56 -0.88 21.62
CA LYS A 16 -13.86 -1.27 20.38
C LYS A 16 -13.41 -0.06 19.53
N ILE A 17 -14.03 1.08 19.77
CA ILE A 17 -13.80 2.36 19.09
C ILE A 17 -12.52 3.04 19.62
N SER A 18 -12.04 2.67 20.81
CA SER A 18 -10.85 3.28 21.44
C SER A 18 -9.53 3.09 20.67
N PHE A 19 -9.34 1.94 20.00
CA PHE A 19 -8.15 1.67 19.21
C PHE A 19 -8.17 2.42 17.87
N ASP A 20 -9.33 2.41 17.21
CA ASP A 20 -9.54 3.13 15.95
C ASP A 20 -9.41 4.65 16.15
N ILE A 21 -9.90 5.18 17.28
CA ILE A 21 -9.71 6.59 17.66
C ILE A 21 -8.23 6.95 17.77
N ARG A 22 -7.40 6.12 18.43
CA ARG A 22 -5.96 6.46 18.60
C ARG A 22 -5.23 6.48 17.27
N VAL A 23 -5.52 5.49 16.42
CA VAL A 23 -4.96 5.44 15.06
C VAL A 23 -5.43 6.66 14.26
N TYR A 24 -6.73 6.97 14.31
CA TYR A 24 -7.29 8.15 13.65
C TYR A 24 -6.68 9.46 14.15
N ILE A 25 -6.47 9.63 15.46
CA ILE A 25 -5.82 10.82 16.02
C ILE A 25 -4.40 10.95 15.47
N ALA A 26 -3.61 9.87 15.50
CA ALA A 26 -2.26 9.89 14.94
C ALA A 26 -2.25 10.21 13.44
N GLU A 27 -3.24 9.73 12.68
CA GLU A 27 -3.42 10.07 11.26
C GLU A 27 -3.72 11.57 11.07
N ILE A 28 -4.62 12.15 11.87
CA ILE A 28 -4.96 13.58 11.83
C ILE A 28 -3.79 14.46 12.27
N GLU A 29 -3.05 14.05 13.31
CA GLU A 29 -1.83 14.73 13.75
C GLU A 29 -0.78 14.74 12.62
N ALA A 30 -0.58 13.59 11.96
CA ALA A 30 0.31 13.50 10.82
C ALA A 30 -0.12 14.41 9.67
N LEU A 31 -1.43 14.48 9.36
CA LEU A 31 -1.96 15.44 8.40
C LEU A 31 -1.61 16.87 8.79
N SER A 32 -1.96 17.30 10.01
CA SER A 32 -1.71 18.66 10.48
C SER A 32 -0.23 19.07 10.47
N ALA A 33 0.67 18.11 10.69
CA ALA A 33 2.11 18.36 10.71
C ALA A 33 2.76 18.42 9.31
N ASN A 34 2.16 17.78 8.31
CA ASN A 34 2.77 17.59 6.99
C ASN A 34 2.06 18.32 5.86
N ILE A 35 0.94 19.01 6.11
CA ILE A 35 0.24 19.80 5.08
C ILE A 35 0.25 21.28 5.45
N THR A 36 0.26 22.15 4.45
CA THR A 36 0.17 23.60 4.65
C THR A 36 -1.26 24.12 4.82
N LEU A 37 -2.23 23.22 4.92
CA LEU A 37 -3.66 23.53 4.99
C LEU A 37 -4.10 23.80 6.43
N ASP A 38 -4.91 24.84 6.63
CA ASP A 38 -5.56 25.06 7.90
C ASP A 38 -6.79 24.13 8.03
N LEU A 39 -6.62 23.07 8.84
CA LEU A 39 -7.67 22.10 9.09
C LEU A 39 -8.77 22.62 10.04
N ASP A 40 -8.55 23.75 10.72
CA ASP A 40 -9.50 24.35 11.64
C ASP A 40 -10.44 25.38 10.93
N GLU A 41 -10.28 25.60 9.63
CA GLU A 41 -11.19 26.44 8.83
C GLU A 41 -12.64 25.90 8.87
N PRO A 42 -13.66 26.76 9.08
CA PRO A 42 -15.04 26.33 9.34
C PRO A 42 -15.69 25.57 8.17
N ASP A 43 -15.22 25.79 6.94
CA ASP A 43 -15.73 25.14 5.74
C ASP A 43 -14.91 23.90 5.32
N THR A 44 -13.85 23.58 6.07
CA THR A 44 -13.01 22.41 5.79
C THR A 44 -13.73 21.13 6.13
N LYS A 45 -13.94 20.28 5.12
CA LYS A 45 -14.54 18.95 5.27
C LYS A 45 -13.49 17.88 5.06
N ILE A 46 -13.31 17.04 6.07
CA ILE A 46 -12.38 15.92 6.05
C ILE A 46 -13.16 14.61 5.98
N GLU A 47 -12.90 13.83 4.93
CA GLU A 47 -13.49 12.50 4.76
C GLU A 47 -12.39 11.45 4.71
N ARG A 48 -12.49 10.43 5.56
CA ARG A 48 -11.59 9.28 5.60
C ARG A 48 -12.17 8.12 4.80
N TYR A 49 -11.35 7.46 4.01
CA TYR A 49 -11.75 6.27 3.25
C TYR A 49 -10.62 5.25 3.15
N GLY A 50 -10.99 3.99 2.86
CA GLY A 50 -10.07 2.85 2.93
C GLY A 50 -9.56 2.32 1.58
N LYS A 51 -10.13 2.74 0.45
CA LYS A 51 -9.77 2.19 -0.87
C LYS A 51 -9.64 3.29 -1.91
N LEU A 52 -8.58 3.20 -2.69
CA LEU A 52 -8.26 4.13 -3.76
C LEU A 52 -8.06 3.35 -5.06
N ARG A 53 -8.77 3.77 -6.12
CA ARG A 53 -8.50 3.28 -7.49
C ARG A 53 -7.41 4.14 -8.11
N LEU A 54 -6.30 3.50 -8.47
CA LEU A 54 -5.16 4.12 -9.15
C LEU A 54 -5.46 4.34 -10.64
N LEU A 55 -4.67 5.19 -11.30
CA LEU A 55 -4.80 5.48 -12.74
C LEU A 55 -4.61 4.24 -13.61
N ASN A 56 -3.79 3.29 -13.17
CA ASN A 56 -3.59 2.00 -13.84
C ASN A 56 -4.75 0.99 -13.61
N GLY A 57 -5.85 1.42 -12.99
CA GLY A 57 -7.04 0.60 -12.75
C GLY A 57 -6.97 -0.31 -11.52
N HIS A 58 -5.79 -0.49 -10.92
CA HIS A 58 -5.63 -1.26 -9.70
C HIS A 58 -6.26 -0.55 -8.48
N VAL A 59 -6.60 -1.32 -7.45
CA VAL A 59 -7.16 -0.80 -6.20
C VAL A 59 -6.16 -0.96 -5.06
N LEU A 60 -5.65 0.17 -4.58
CA LEU A 60 -4.88 0.26 -3.34
C LEU A 60 -5.86 0.32 -2.16
N ALA A 61 -5.73 -0.61 -1.22
CA ALA A 61 -6.51 -0.67 -0.01
C ALA A 61 -5.64 -0.30 1.18
N SER A 62 -6.14 0.52 2.08
CA SER A 62 -5.41 0.89 3.30
C SER A 62 -5.74 -0.06 4.45
N ARG A 63 -4.98 0.02 5.54
CA ARG A 63 -5.30 -0.71 6.78
C ARG A 63 -6.72 -0.44 7.29
N ALA A 64 -7.21 0.79 7.13
CA ALA A 64 -8.59 1.16 7.48
C ALA A 64 -9.63 0.30 6.73
N ALA A 65 -9.38 -0.13 5.50
CA ALA A 65 -10.30 -1.02 4.77
C ALA A 65 -10.39 -2.43 5.36
N TYR A 66 -9.43 -2.83 6.19
CA TYR A 66 -9.34 -4.15 6.80
C TYR A 66 -9.73 -4.17 8.28
N ALA A 67 -10.00 -3.01 8.89
CA ALA A 67 -10.27 -2.87 10.33
C ALA A 67 -11.41 -3.78 10.83
N ASP A 68 -12.45 -3.97 10.01
CA ASP A 68 -13.62 -4.79 10.36
C ASP A 68 -13.45 -6.28 10.05
N SER A 69 -12.40 -6.67 9.30
CA SER A 69 -12.18 -8.06 8.87
C SER A 69 -10.72 -8.52 8.91
N PRO A 70 -10.04 -8.41 10.08
CA PRO A 70 -8.62 -8.74 10.22
C PRO A 70 -8.29 -10.22 9.99
N LYS A 71 -9.30 -11.11 9.99
CA LYS A 71 -9.15 -12.57 9.87
C LYS A 71 -9.39 -13.12 8.47
N SER A 72 -9.74 -12.30 7.49
CA SER A 72 -9.85 -12.84 6.13
C SER A 72 -8.44 -12.97 5.55
N ALA A 73 -8.08 -14.14 5.04
CA ALA A 73 -6.91 -14.39 4.20
C ALA A 73 -7.02 -13.67 2.84
N ARG A 74 -7.55 -12.43 2.86
CA ARG A 74 -7.72 -11.61 1.68
C ARG A 74 -6.40 -11.00 1.30
N ARG A 75 -6.20 -10.98 -0.02
CA ARG A 75 -5.15 -10.24 -0.71
C ARG A 75 -5.04 -8.82 -0.15
N ARG A 76 -3.88 -8.48 0.41
CA ARG A 76 -3.61 -7.17 1.01
C ARG A 76 -2.96 -6.26 -0.02
N SER A 77 -3.69 -5.30 -0.55
CA SER A 77 -3.14 -4.34 -1.52
C SER A 77 -2.81 -3.02 -0.84
N GLU A 78 -2.02 -3.04 0.25
CA GLU A 78 -1.72 -1.85 1.07
C GLU A 78 -0.35 -1.23 0.82
N TRP A 79 0.46 -1.87 -0.02
CA TRP A 79 1.80 -1.41 -0.32
C TRP A 79 1.85 -0.75 -1.68
N PHE A 80 2.57 0.36 -1.75
CA PHE A 80 2.72 1.14 -2.96
C PHE A 80 4.12 1.71 -3.09
N GLU A 81 4.44 2.09 -4.33
CA GLU A 81 5.55 2.96 -4.65
C GLU A 81 5.03 4.31 -5.16
N GLY A 82 5.76 5.37 -4.85
CA GLY A 82 5.45 6.73 -5.27
C GLY A 82 6.70 7.53 -5.57
N ILE A 83 6.52 8.66 -6.24
CA ILE A 83 7.58 9.61 -6.55
C ILE A 83 7.18 10.99 -6.03
N HIS A 84 8.07 11.60 -5.26
CA HIS A 84 7.82 12.94 -4.72
C HIS A 84 7.69 13.98 -5.84
N SER A 85 6.61 14.75 -5.80
CA SER A 85 6.31 15.79 -6.78
C SER A 85 6.71 17.17 -6.26
N THR A 86 7.14 18.05 -7.17
CA THR A 86 7.39 19.48 -6.86
C THR A 86 6.11 20.24 -6.52
N ALA A 87 4.96 19.77 -7.01
CA ALA A 87 3.68 20.48 -6.95
C ALA A 87 2.79 20.00 -5.79
N SER A 88 3.35 19.28 -4.82
CA SER A 88 2.59 18.70 -3.72
C SER A 88 2.22 19.75 -2.68
N SER A 89 0.98 19.70 -2.18
CA SER A 89 0.54 20.50 -1.01
C SER A 89 1.11 19.96 0.31
N VAL A 90 1.95 18.93 0.24
CA VAL A 90 2.58 18.28 1.39
C VAL A 90 3.99 18.83 1.58
N VAL A 91 4.29 19.23 2.82
CA VAL A 91 5.61 19.67 3.25
C VAL A 91 6.53 18.44 3.33
N SER A 92 7.29 18.20 2.27
CA SER A 92 8.33 17.17 2.25
C SER A 92 9.70 17.82 2.08
N ASN A 93 10.64 17.45 2.95
CA ASN A 93 12.04 17.85 2.82
C ASN A 93 12.81 16.99 1.80
N LYS A 94 12.11 16.11 1.07
CA LYS A 94 12.73 15.20 0.11
C LYS A 94 12.82 15.85 -1.26
N SER A 95 13.89 15.53 -1.99
CA SER A 95 14.07 16.02 -3.35
C SER A 95 12.93 15.53 -4.26
N PRO A 96 12.37 16.40 -5.11
CA PRO A 96 11.44 15.99 -6.15
C PRO A 96 12.06 14.91 -7.05
N GLY A 97 11.24 13.98 -7.55
CA GLY A 97 11.72 12.85 -8.35
C GLY A 97 12.26 11.68 -7.53
N THR A 98 12.36 11.82 -6.20
CA THR A 98 12.84 10.75 -5.33
C THR A 98 11.74 9.70 -5.13
N LEU A 99 12.10 8.44 -5.34
CA LEU A 99 11.25 7.28 -5.11
C LEU A 99 11.02 7.07 -3.61
N PHE A 100 9.83 6.62 -3.24
CA PHE A 100 9.52 6.16 -1.90
C PHE A 100 8.54 4.99 -1.91
N PHE A 101 8.53 4.22 -0.83
CA PHE A 101 7.61 3.11 -0.63
C PHE A 101 6.80 3.30 0.65
N GLY A 102 5.52 2.92 0.59
CA GLY A 102 4.59 3.13 1.69
C GLY A 102 3.71 1.93 1.98
N ASN A 103 3.35 1.79 3.25
CA ASN A 103 2.22 0.98 3.72
C ASN A 103 1.07 1.92 4.09
N ALA A 104 -0.02 1.92 3.31
CA ALA A 104 -1.14 2.83 3.46
C ALA A 104 -1.97 2.54 4.71
N HIS A 105 -2.16 3.53 5.58
CA HIS A 105 -3.04 3.43 6.75
C HIS A 105 -4.47 3.86 6.43
N ALA A 106 -4.62 5.05 5.85
CA ALA A 106 -5.88 5.61 5.42
C ALA A 106 -5.70 6.62 4.29
N PHE A 107 -6.78 6.85 3.55
CA PHE A 107 -6.86 7.93 2.58
C PHE A 107 -7.80 9.01 3.09
N TYR A 108 -7.51 10.24 2.67
CA TYR A 108 -8.26 11.41 3.08
C TYR A 108 -8.64 12.24 1.87
N ARG A 109 -9.88 12.72 1.89
CA ARG A 109 -10.37 13.76 0.99
C ARG A 109 -10.64 15.00 1.85
N ILE A 110 -9.84 16.04 1.63
CA ILE A 110 -9.94 17.30 2.36
C ILE A 110 -10.45 18.34 1.37
N LYS A 111 -11.66 18.83 1.60
CA LYS A 111 -12.27 19.90 0.80
C LYS A 111 -12.18 21.20 1.59
N THR A 112 -11.45 22.17 1.06
CA THR A 112 -11.42 23.54 1.58
C THR A 112 -12.39 24.42 0.77
N ALA A 113 -12.43 25.71 1.07
CA ALA A 113 -13.23 26.66 0.29
C ALA A 113 -12.77 26.76 -1.18
N THR A 114 -11.47 26.59 -1.43
CA THR A 114 -10.86 26.79 -2.75
C THR A 114 -10.55 25.48 -3.47
N ASP A 115 -10.19 24.43 -2.72
CA ASP A 115 -9.48 23.28 -3.29
C ASP A 115 -9.99 21.94 -2.74
N LEU A 116 -9.60 20.87 -3.45
CA LEU A 116 -9.84 19.49 -3.08
C LEU A 116 -8.51 18.73 -3.06
N HIS A 117 -8.13 18.26 -1.88
CA HIS A 117 -6.90 17.50 -1.67
C HIS A 117 -7.23 16.03 -1.41
N CYS A 118 -6.53 15.14 -2.12
CA CYS A 118 -6.60 13.70 -1.92
C CYS A 118 -5.25 13.23 -1.38
N LEU A 119 -5.23 12.80 -0.12
CA LEU A 119 -4.00 12.49 0.59
C LEU A 119 -3.99 11.03 1.05
N VAL A 120 -2.80 10.47 1.18
CA VAL A 120 -2.56 9.18 1.84
C VAL A 120 -1.74 9.41 3.10
N VAL A 121 -2.17 8.80 4.20
CA VAL A 121 -1.36 8.67 5.42
C VAL A 121 -0.76 7.27 5.42
N PHE A 122 0.56 7.17 5.54
CA PHE A 122 1.27 5.90 5.37
C PHE A 122 2.49 5.77 6.29
N THR A 123 2.93 4.53 6.50
CA THR A 123 4.25 4.27 7.07
C THR A 123 5.26 4.13 5.94
N VAL A 124 6.30 4.96 5.95
CA VAL A 124 7.38 4.92 4.96
C VAL A 124 8.32 3.73 5.19
N LEU A 125 8.89 3.21 4.10
CA LEU A 125 10.05 2.32 4.15
C LEU A 125 11.31 3.16 4.41
N GLN A 126 11.99 2.90 5.52
CA GLN A 126 13.27 3.49 5.89
C GLN A 126 14.42 2.56 5.54
N GLU A 127 15.64 3.13 5.55
CA GLU A 127 16.86 2.40 5.21
C GLU A 127 16.73 1.77 3.81
N ASP A 128 16.10 2.49 2.86
CA ASP A 128 15.93 2.01 1.50
C ASP A 128 17.30 1.88 0.83
N ILE A 129 17.68 0.63 0.59
CA ILE A 129 18.92 0.24 -0.07
C ILE A 129 18.54 -0.66 -1.23
N GLU A 130 19.13 -0.40 -2.38
CA GLU A 130 19.01 -1.24 -3.55
C GLU A 130 20.06 -2.36 -3.50
N VAL A 131 19.60 -3.61 -3.51
CA VAL A 131 20.46 -4.80 -3.52
C VAL A 131 19.99 -5.70 -4.66
N LEU A 132 20.86 -5.92 -5.66
CA LEU A 132 20.53 -6.68 -6.87
C LEU A 132 19.24 -6.17 -7.56
N GLU A 133 19.10 -4.85 -7.70
CA GLU A 133 17.92 -4.18 -8.28
C GLU A 133 16.62 -4.31 -7.46
N PHE A 134 16.69 -4.88 -6.26
CA PHE A 134 15.58 -4.93 -5.31
C PHE A 134 15.76 -3.86 -4.24
N HIS A 135 14.75 -3.01 -4.07
CA HIS A 135 14.66 -2.12 -2.93
C HIS A 135 14.35 -2.91 -1.66
N CYS A 136 15.13 -2.68 -0.62
CA CYS A 136 14.90 -3.30 0.68
C CYS A 136 15.13 -2.32 1.82
N GLY A 137 14.43 -2.53 2.94
CA GLY A 137 14.55 -1.67 4.10
C GLY A 137 13.74 -2.16 5.29
N LYS A 138 13.31 -1.23 6.14
CA LYS A 138 12.44 -1.51 7.29
C LYS A 138 11.33 -0.48 7.36
N TRP A 139 10.12 -0.93 7.73
CA TRP A 139 9.03 0.01 8.01
C TRP A 139 9.40 0.88 9.22
N LYS A 140 9.35 2.20 9.06
CA LYS A 140 9.55 3.15 10.15
C LYS A 140 8.39 3.04 11.14
N LYS A 141 8.61 2.35 12.26
CA LYS A 141 7.58 2.21 13.29
C LYS A 141 7.26 3.59 13.89
N ASP A 142 5.99 3.78 14.25
CA ASP A 142 5.51 4.93 15.02
C ASP A 142 5.70 6.30 14.37
N SER A 143 5.95 6.34 13.06
CA SER A 143 6.00 7.56 12.27
C SER A 143 5.12 7.38 11.05
N LEU A 144 4.17 8.29 10.92
CA LEU A 144 3.33 8.42 9.74
C LEU A 144 3.88 9.56 8.87
N GLU A 145 3.88 9.33 7.58
CA GLU A 145 4.11 10.35 6.56
C GLU A 145 2.82 10.57 5.79
N VAL A 146 2.76 11.71 5.11
CA VAL A 146 1.65 12.12 4.25
C VAL A 146 2.18 12.30 2.84
N ALA A 147 1.41 11.95 1.83
CA ALA A 147 1.70 12.25 0.44
C ALA A 147 0.41 12.56 -0.32
N ASP A 148 0.52 13.32 -1.42
CA ASP A 148 -0.59 13.44 -2.37
C ASP A 148 -0.81 12.09 -3.05
N VAL A 149 -2.06 11.69 -3.20
CA VAL A 149 -2.44 10.48 -3.92
C VAL A 149 -1.90 10.44 -5.35
N LYS A 150 -1.70 11.61 -5.99
CA LYS A 150 -1.10 11.74 -7.32
C LYS A 150 0.37 11.31 -7.38
N GLU A 151 1.07 11.27 -6.24
CA GLU A 151 2.44 10.79 -6.16
C GLU A 151 2.52 9.25 -6.23
N ILE A 152 1.40 8.55 -5.99
CA ILE A 152 1.34 7.09 -6.02
C ILE A 152 1.35 6.60 -7.46
N GLN A 153 2.34 5.77 -7.80
CA GLN A 153 2.50 5.24 -9.16
C GLN A 153 1.90 3.86 -9.33
N ALA A 154 2.23 2.94 -8.42
CA ALA A 154 1.86 1.54 -8.57
C ALA A 154 1.70 0.82 -7.24
N LEU A 155 0.95 -0.29 -7.31
CA LEU A 155 0.95 -1.31 -6.27
C LEU A 155 2.25 -2.10 -6.33
N VAL A 156 2.80 -2.40 -5.16
CA VAL A 156 3.93 -3.32 -5.02
C VAL A 156 3.55 -4.47 -4.11
N GLY A 157 4.16 -5.63 -4.34
CA GLY A 157 4.18 -6.70 -3.35
C GLY A 157 5.28 -6.43 -2.34
N ILE A 158 5.23 -7.14 -1.21
CA ILE A 158 6.35 -7.17 -0.27
C ILE A 158 6.69 -8.60 0.08
N TRP A 159 7.97 -8.82 0.37
CA TRP A 159 8.43 -10.00 1.08
C TRP A 159 9.18 -9.59 2.34
N LYS A 160 8.95 -10.30 3.44
CA LYS A 160 9.65 -10.04 4.70
C LYS A 160 10.65 -11.16 4.93
N GLY A 161 11.94 -10.82 4.88
CA GLY A 161 13.03 -11.76 5.12
C GLY A 161 12.87 -12.45 6.47
N VAL A 162 13.03 -13.77 6.48
CA VAL A 162 12.81 -14.58 7.69
C VAL A 162 13.92 -14.30 8.71
N LYS A 163 15.16 -14.17 8.25
CA LYS A 163 16.32 -13.94 9.12
C LYS A 163 16.53 -12.45 9.38
N THR A 164 16.67 -11.64 8.33
CA THR A 164 17.01 -10.22 8.48
C THR A 164 15.85 -9.36 8.96
N LYS A 165 14.61 -9.86 8.82
CA LYS A 165 13.35 -9.11 9.03
C LYS A 165 13.22 -7.86 8.14
N LYS A 166 14.09 -7.71 7.12
CA LYS A 166 13.99 -6.66 6.10
C LYS A 166 12.74 -6.87 5.27
N ILE A 167 12.25 -5.77 4.73
CA ILE A 167 11.15 -5.72 3.78
C ILE A 167 11.76 -5.52 2.41
N TYR A 168 11.51 -6.47 1.52
CA TYR A 168 11.90 -6.43 0.12
C TYR A 168 10.68 -6.03 -0.71
N ILE A 169 10.85 -5.05 -1.58
CA ILE A 169 9.80 -4.59 -2.48
C ILE A 169 9.77 -5.49 -3.71
N LEU A 170 8.60 -6.01 -4.03
CA LEU A 170 8.37 -6.89 -5.16
C LEU A 170 7.57 -6.17 -6.25
N ARG A 171 8.17 -6.01 -7.42
CA ARG A 171 7.51 -5.47 -8.62
C ARG A 171 7.09 -6.59 -9.55
N LYS A 172 6.10 -6.32 -10.39
CA LYS A 172 5.79 -7.21 -11.52
C LYS A 172 6.92 -7.13 -12.53
N HIS A 173 7.33 -8.27 -13.07
CA HIS A 173 8.28 -8.30 -14.18
C HIS A 173 7.65 -7.61 -15.41
N PRO A 174 8.33 -6.69 -16.11
CA PRO A 174 7.79 -6.01 -17.29
C PRO A 174 7.28 -6.97 -18.38
N ALA A 175 7.96 -8.10 -18.56
CA ALA A 175 7.53 -9.16 -19.49
C ALA A 175 6.12 -9.71 -19.21
N LEU A 176 5.56 -9.56 -18.00
CA LEU A 176 4.17 -9.94 -17.73
C LEU A 176 3.18 -9.13 -18.58
N ALA A 177 3.55 -7.92 -19.01
CA ALA A 177 2.73 -7.11 -19.92
C ALA A 177 2.77 -7.62 -21.37
N MET A 178 3.73 -8.48 -21.71
CA MET A 178 3.85 -9.09 -23.04
C MET A 178 3.06 -10.38 -23.19
N LEU A 179 2.66 -11.00 -22.07
CA LEU A 179 1.85 -12.21 -22.06
C LEU A 179 0.42 -11.91 -22.56
N ASN A 180 -0.20 -12.82 -23.29
CA ASN A 180 -1.64 -12.74 -23.61
C ASN A 180 -2.51 -13.06 -22.36
N GLU A 181 -3.84 -13.04 -22.50
CA GLU A 181 -4.74 -13.24 -21.35
C GLU A 181 -4.66 -14.67 -20.81
N GLU A 182 -4.51 -15.64 -21.71
CA GLU A 182 -4.37 -17.06 -21.43
C GLU A 182 -3.08 -17.37 -20.65
N GLU A 183 -1.95 -16.81 -21.10
CA GLU A 183 -0.63 -16.95 -20.46
C GLU A 183 -0.59 -16.25 -19.09
N ARG A 184 -1.41 -15.23 -18.87
CA ARG A 184 -1.57 -14.59 -17.55
C ARG A 184 -2.47 -15.40 -16.61
N GLY A 185 -3.07 -16.49 -17.09
CA GLY A 185 -4.05 -17.28 -16.34
C GLY A 185 -5.32 -16.49 -16.03
N ILE A 186 -5.71 -15.58 -16.93
CA ILE A 186 -7.02 -14.95 -16.88
C ILE A 186 -7.93 -15.85 -17.70
N ASP A 187 -8.73 -16.68 -17.03
CA ASP A 187 -9.75 -17.48 -17.73
C ASP A 187 -10.74 -16.51 -18.40
N GLU A 188 -10.94 -16.67 -19.72
CA GLU A 188 -12.00 -15.99 -20.45
C GLU A 188 -13.32 -16.26 -19.73
N VAL A 189 -13.90 -15.21 -19.14
CA VAL A 189 -15.17 -15.33 -18.44
C VAL A 189 -16.23 -15.56 -19.50
N ASP A 190 -16.70 -16.81 -19.60
CA ASP A 190 -17.83 -17.29 -20.40
C ASP A 190 -18.92 -16.20 -20.53
N ASP A 191 -19.17 -15.79 -21.78
CA ASP A 191 -20.06 -14.71 -22.17
C ASP A 191 -21.54 -15.11 -21.94
N GLY A 192 -21.94 -15.14 -20.68
CA GLY A 192 -23.35 -15.14 -20.30
C GLY A 192 -23.98 -13.79 -20.65
N GLN A 193 -24.52 -13.66 -21.87
CA GLN A 193 -25.35 -12.53 -22.30
C GLN A 193 -26.41 -12.21 -21.24
N VAL A 194 -26.32 -11.02 -20.62
CA VAL A 194 -27.43 -10.43 -19.87
C VAL A 194 -27.79 -9.12 -20.55
N ASN A 195 -28.99 -9.11 -21.14
CA ASN A 195 -29.57 -8.00 -21.88
C ASN A 195 -29.46 -6.67 -21.11
N PHE A 196 -29.09 -5.62 -21.84
CA PHE A 196 -29.09 -4.24 -21.35
C PHE A 196 -30.54 -3.79 -21.08
N SER A 197 -30.88 -3.60 -19.81
CA SER A 197 -31.87 -2.60 -19.41
C SER A 197 -31.44 -1.95 -18.08
N GLU A 198 -31.06 -0.69 -18.19
CA GLU A 198 -31.05 0.40 -17.20
C GLU A 198 -30.38 0.22 -15.82
N ASN A 199 -29.40 1.10 -15.59
CA ASN A 199 -28.92 1.63 -14.31
C ASN A 199 -28.52 0.63 -13.22
N LYS A 200 -27.35 0.02 -13.43
CA LYS A 200 -26.48 -0.38 -12.31
C LYS A 200 -25.02 -0.25 -12.75
N VAL A 201 -24.25 0.60 -12.06
CA VAL A 201 -22.80 0.66 -12.24
C VAL A 201 -22.23 -0.68 -11.76
N VAL A 202 -22.05 -1.61 -12.70
CA VAL A 202 -21.39 -2.89 -12.47
C VAL A 202 -19.89 -2.65 -12.55
N THR A 203 -19.25 -2.55 -11.40
CA THR A 203 -17.80 -2.58 -11.31
C THR A 203 -17.31 -4.01 -11.52
N LYS A 204 -16.88 -4.34 -12.74
CA LYS A 204 -16.09 -5.55 -12.99
C LYS A 204 -14.78 -5.42 -12.20
N THR A 205 -14.60 -6.33 -11.23
CA THR A 205 -13.41 -6.40 -10.39
C THR A 205 -12.39 -7.28 -11.11
N PHE A 206 -11.23 -6.71 -11.43
CA PHE A 206 -10.09 -7.44 -12.00
C PHE A 206 -9.46 -8.30 -10.90
N GLN A 207 -9.38 -9.62 -11.10
CA GLN A 207 -9.03 -10.58 -10.05
C GLN A 207 -7.74 -11.35 -10.37
N GLY A 208 -6.66 -10.66 -10.71
CA GLY A 208 -5.32 -11.26 -10.85
C GLY A 208 -4.66 -11.57 -9.48
N PRO A 209 -3.74 -12.56 -9.38
CA PRO A 209 -3.14 -13.01 -8.13
C PRO A 209 -2.14 -12.00 -7.56
N PHE A 210 -2.57 -11.24 -6.55
CA PHE A 210 -1.68 -10.34 -5.82
C PHE A 210 -1.80 -10.63 -4.33
N CYS A 211 -0.67 -10.97 -3.72
CA CYS A 211 -0.48 -11.39 -2.33
C CYS A 211 -0.83 -12.86 -2.08
N VAL A 212 0.18 -13.70 -2.29
CA VAL A 212 0.24 -15.04 -1.74
C VAL A 212 0.97 -14.91 -0.39
N ASP A 213 0.32 -15.28 0.71
CA ASP A 213 1.04 -15.61 1.93
C ASP A 213 1.75 -16.94 1.64
N TYR A 214 3.03 -16.88 1.29
CA TYR A 214 3.80 -18.03 0.78
C TYR A 214 4.01 -19.14 1.82
N LYS A 215 3.47 -19.00 3.03
CA LYS A 215 3.64 -20.00 4.09
C LYS A 215 3.00 -21.35 3.77
N ASP A 216 1.99 -21.39 2.89
CA ASP A 216 1.18 -22.60 2.68
C ASP A 216 1.06 -23.06 1.21
N HIS A 217 1.81 -22.45 0.28
CA HIS A 217 1.77 -22.85 -1.13
C HIS A 217 2.91 -23.81 -1.49
N VAL A 218 2.59 -25.10 -1.53
CA VAL A 218 3.43 -26.13 -2.16
C VAL A 218 3.28 -26.01 -3.67
N LEU A 219 4.35 -25.64 -4.37
CA LEU A 219 4.37 -25.71 -5.85
C LEU A 219 4.50 -27.18 -6.28
N PRO A 220 3.96 -27.57 -7.46
CA PRO A 220 4.22 -28.88 -8.03
C PRO A 220 5.74 -29.12 -8.13
N ALA A 221 6.19 -30.31 -7.72
CA ALA A 221 7.62 -30.66 -7.64
C ALA A 221 8.37 -30.48 -8.97
N ASP A 222 7.64 -30.45 -10.08
CA ASP A 222 8.17 -30.42 -11.44
C ASP A 222 8.64 -29.03 -11.89
N VAL A 223 8.35 -27.97 -11.11
CA VAL A 223 8.69 -26.57 -11.43
C VAL A 223 9.90 -26.06 -10.63
N LEU A 224 10.31 -26.77 -9.59
CA LEU A 224 11.38 -26.32 -8.68
C LEU A 224 12.73 -26.98 -8.99
N PRO A 225 13.86 -26.25 -8.89
CA PRO A 225 15.19 -26.84 -8.96
C PRO A 225 15.36 -27.96 -7.91
N PRO A 226 16.15 -29.00 -8.20
CA PRO A 226 16.40 -30.08 -7.25
C PRO A 226 16.95 -29.52 -5.93
N GLY A 227 16.29 -29.86 -4.81
CA GLY A 227 16.65 -29.41 -3.45
C GLY A 227 15.97 -28.10 -2.99
N ILE A 228 14.86 -27.72 -3.62
CA ILE A 228 13.99 -26.61 -3.22
C ILE A 228 12.57 -27.18 -3.05
N SER A 229 12.03 -27.11 -1.82
CA SER A 229 10.71 -27.66 -1.50
C SER A 229 9.61 -26.60 -1.48
N SER A 230 9.98 -25.32 -1.45
CA SER A 230 9.05 -24.19 -1.39
C SER A 230 9.62 -22.91 -2.01
N VAL A 231 8.74 -21.98 -2.37
CA VAL A 231 9.15 -20.62 -2.79
C VAL A 231 9.90 -19.90 -1.67
N THR A 232 9.57 -20.16 -0.41
CA THR A 232 10.31 -19.61 0.73
C THR A 232 11.76 -20.10 0.77
N ASP A 233 12.04 -21.35 0.36
CA ASP A 233 13.43 -21.84 0.28
C ASP A 233 14.24 -21.10 -0.79
N VAL A 234 13.61 -20.72 -1.91
CA VAL A 234 14.24 -19.90 -2.96
C VAL A 234 14.58 -18.51 -2.41
N LEU A 235 13.62 -17.90 -1.71
CA LEU A 235 13.79 -16.56 -1.15
C LEU A 235 14.80 -16.53 0.00
N ASP A 236 14.84 -17.56 0.83
CA ASP A 236 15.84 -17.70 1.90
C ASP A 236 17.25 -17.94 1.33
N LYS A 237 17.38 -18.74 0.26
CA LYS A 237 18.66 -18.90 -0.47
C LYS A 237 19.09 -17.59 -1.16
N LEU A 238 18.14 -16.82 -1.69
CA LEU A 238 18.40 -15.48 -2.22
C LEU A 238 18.87 -14.52 -1.12
N GLU A 239 18.25 -14.56 0.07
CA GLU A 239 18.70 -13.77 1.23
C GLU A 239 20.14 -14.15 1.63
N GLU A 240 20.48 -15.44 1.67
CA GLU A 240 21.85 -15.92 1.92
C GLU A 240 22.85 -15.46 0.83
N SER A 241 22.44 -15.51 -0.44
CA SER A 241 23.23 -14.99 -1.56
C SER A 241 23.47 -13.48 -1.47
N MET A 242 22.44 -12.72 -1.06
CA MET A 242 22.55 -11.27 -0.91
C MET A 242 23.50 -10.90 0.23
N GLU A 243 23.47 -11.63 1.35
CA GLU A 243 24.38 -11.40 2.48
C GLU A 243 25.86 -11.69 2.15
N THR A 244 26.12 -12.71 1.34
CA THR A 244 27.49 -13.11 0.97
C THR A 244 28.14 -12.15 -0.03
N SER A 245 27.34 -11.53 -0.92
CA SER A 245 27.83 -10.56 -1.91
C SER A 245 28.22 -9.19 -1.33
N GLY A 246 27.72 -8.85 -0.14
CA GLY A 246 27.94 -7.54 0.50
C GLY A 246 29.17 -7.43 1.41
N ARG A 247 30.00 -8.48 1.51
CA ARG A 247 31.26 -8.38 2.27
C ARG A 247 32.34 -7.70 1.41
N PRO A 248 32.93 -6.58 1.83
CA PRO A 248 34.10 -6.06 1.15
C PRO A 248 35.20 -7.13 1.23
N VAL A 249 35.73 -7.52 0.06
CA VAL A 249 36.98 -8.28 -0.01
C VAL A 249 38.06 -7.33 0.51
N GLY A 250 38.58 -7.65 1.69
CA GLY A 250 39.66 -6.90 2.33
C GLY A 250 40.97 -6.97 1.55
#